data_AF-A0A5A7RMS6-F1
#
_entry.id   AF-A0A5A7RMS6-F1
#
_cell.length_a   1.000
_cell.length_b   1.000
_cell.length_c   1.000
_cell.angle_alpha   90.00
_cell.angle_beta   90.00
_cell.angle_gamma   90.00
#
_symmetry.space_group_name_H-M   'P 1'
#
loop_
_entity.id
_entity.type
_entity.pdbx_description
1 polymer ?
#
loop_
_entity_poly.entity_id
_entity_poly.type
_entity_poly.pdbx_seq_one_letter_code
_entity_poly.pdbx_strand_id
1 'polypeptide(L)'
;MEKKNIKVSEVVYDYLSSQGSTGESFDDVLRRLLGLNPTIEDLIAYLPDKMREYGKKVIDEILSVANDIQTKIETHISYNTLIFHVRGLPIAKIDYGEESFRIYYRGQNGDMKYLGGITIHMDPEKEYEKLVKEIHHRIEGAYRRWARKTEVKNA
;
A
#
# COMPACT_ATOMS: atom_id res chain seq x y z
N MET A 1 16.12 2.63 -12.70
CA MET A 1 15.95 1.87 -13.95
C MET A 1 15.59 2.82 -15.08
N GLU A 2 16.23 2.66 -16.22
CA GLU A 2 15.69 3.14 -17.50
C GLU A 2 14.27 2.58 -17.70
N LYS A 3 13.35 3.44 -18.14
CA LYS A 3 12.09 2.96 -18.71
C LYS A 3 12.44 2.15 -19.94
N LYS A 4 12.19 0.84 -19.88
CA LYS A 4 12.33 -0.04 -21.04
C LYS A 4 11.00 -0.07 -21.77
N ASN A 5 11.03 0.28 -23.04
CA ASN A 5 9.87 0.16 -23.91
C ASN A 5 9.90 -1.22 -24.56
N ILE A 6 8.77 -1.93 -24.50
CA ILE A 6 8.57 -3.17 -25.24
C ILE A 6 7.60 -2.86 -26.37
N LYS A 7 7.96 -3.26 -27.59
CA LYS A 7 7.04 -3.21 -28.73
C LYS A 7 6.23 -4.50 -28.76
N VAL A 8 4.92 -4.37 -28.76
CA VAL A 8 3.98 -5.47 -28.92
C VAL A 8 3.15 -5.25 -30.19
N SER A 9 2.60 -6.31 -30.77
CA SER A 9 1.64 -6.17 -31.88
C SER A 9 0.35 -5.52 -31.38
N GLU A 10 -0.35 -4.82 -32.27
CA GLU A 10 -1.61 -4.12 -31.98
C GLU A 10 -2.66 -5.05 -31.35
N VAL A 11 -2.80 -6.27 -31.87
CA VAL A 11 -3.70 -7.31 -31.32
C VAL A 11 -3.38 -7.65 -29.85
N VAL A 12 -2.09 -7.70 -29.50
CA VAL A 12 -1.66 -8.00 -28.12
C VAL A 12 -1.92 -6.80 -27.22
N TYR A 13 -1.67 -5.60 -27.73
CA TYR A 13 -1.97 -4.37 -27.00
C TYR A 13 -3.46 -4.27 -26.67
N ASP A 14 -4.34 -4.43 -27.66
CA ASP A 14 -5.79 -4.35 -27.50
C ASP A 14 -6.32 -5.42 -26.54
N TYR A 15 -5.81 -6.65 -26.67
CA TYR A 15 -6.15 -7.72 -25.74
C TYR A 15 -5.78 -7.34 -24.31
N LEU A 16 -4.53 -6.93 -24.06
CA LEU A 16 -4.07 -6.55 -22.72
C LEU A 16 -4.84 -5.33 -22.17
N SER A 17 -5.07 -4.31 -22.98
CA SER A 17 -5.87 -3.14 -22.58
C SER A 17 -7.32 -3.51 -22.22
N SER A 18 -7.90 -4.51 -22.88
CA SER A 18 -9.25 -5.01 -22.57
C SER A 18 -9.33 -5.79 -21.24
N GLN A 19 -8.22 -6.33 -20.76
CA GLN A 19 -8.16 -7.10 -19.52
C GLN A 19 -8.01 -6.22 -18.27
N GLY A 20 -7.80 -4.90 -18.43
CA GLY A 20 -7.58 -3.98 -17.32
C GLY A 20 -8.86 -3.66 -16.54
N SER A 21 -8.75 -3.60 -15.21
CA SER A 21 -9.80 -3.05 -14.35
C SER A 21 -9.66 -1.53 -14.20
N THR A 22 -10.70 -0.86 -13.71
CA THR A 22 -10.68 0.61 -13.46
C THR A 22 -9.49 1.00 -12.59
N GLY A 23 -8.54 1.75 -13.15
CA GLY A 23 -7.34 2.23 -12.46
C GLY A 23 -6.09 1.35 -12.58
N GLU A 24 -6.15 0.22 -13.30
CA GLU A 24 -4.95 -0.55 -13.71
C GLU A 24 -4.30 0.08 -14.95
N SER A 25 -2.97 0.20 -14.93
CA SER A 25 -2.18 0.54 -16.12
C SER A 25 -1.86 -0.70 -16.96
N PHE A 26 -1.41 -0.49 -18.20
CA PHE A 26 -1.00 -1.59 -19.09
C PHE A 26 0.10 -2.48 -18.47
N ASP A 27 1.05 -1.87 -17.76
CA ASP A 27 2.13 -2.60 -17.08
C ASP A 27 1.58 -3.43 -15.90
N ASP A 28 0.58 -2.93 -15.19
CA ASP A 28 -0.09 -3.67 -14.10
C ASP A 28 -0.78 -4.92 -14.64
N VAL A 29 -1.49 -4.79 -15.77
CA VAL A 29 -2.13 -5.92 -16.44
C VAL A 29 -1.11 -6.94 -16.93
N LEU A 30 -0.01 -6.46 -17.53
CA LEU A 30 1.06 -7.31 -18.03
C LEU A 30 1.70 -8.09 -16.87
N ARG A 31 2.04 -7.43 -15.76
CA ARG A 31 2.58 -8.09 -14.57
C ARG A 31 1.60 -9.11 -14.00
N ARG A 32 0.31 -8.79 -13.93
CA ARG A 32 -0.72 -9.72 -13.46
C ARG A 32 -0.77 -10.98 -14.31
N LEU A 33 -0.79 -10.84 -15.64
CA LEU A 33 -0.86 -11.98 -16.56
C LEU A 33 0.43 -12.81 -16.57
N LEU A 34 1.57 -12.19 -16.28
CA LEU A 34 2.85 -12.87 -16.12
C LEU A 34 3.05 -13.48 -14.72
N GLY A 35 2.09 -13.31 -13.80
CA GLY A 35 2.22 -13.78 -12.42
C GLY A 35 3.31 -13.04 -11.62
N LEU A 36 3.65 -11.81 -12.02
CA LEU A 36 4.69 -10.97 -11.42
C LEU A 36 4.12 -9.96 -10.41
N ASN A 37 2.85 -10.09 -10.03
CA ASN A 37 2.26 -9.21 -9.03
C ASN A 37 2.80 -9.58 -7.65
N PRO A 38 3.54 -8.69 -6.98
CA PRO A 38 3.98 -8.95 -5.62
C PRO A 38 2.75 -9.09 -4.71
N THR A 39 2.78 -10.10 -3.87
CA THR A 39 1.85 -10.34 -2.77
C THR A 39 2.30 -9.57 -1.54
N ILE A 40 1.42 -9.46 -0.53
CA ILE A 40 1.80 -8.89 0.76
C ILE A 40 2.95 -9.72 1.38
N GLU A 41 2.90 -11.04 1.21
CA GLU A 41 3.93 -11.98 1.61
C GLU A 41 5.28 -11.64 0.96
N ASP A 42 5.29 -11.28 -0.32
CA ASP A 42 6.50 -10.86 -1.02
C ASP A 42 7.06 -9.56 -0.44
N LEU A 43 6.21 -8.61 -0.04
CA LEU A 43 6.64 -7.33 0.55
C LEU A 43 7.38 -7.52 1.87
N ILE A 44 6.83 -8.36 2.73
CA ILE A 44 7.39 -8.64 4.06
C ILE A 44 8.51 -9.69 4.00
N ALA A 45 8.65 -10.44 2.90
CA ALA A 45 9.73 -11.40 2.72
C ALA A 45 11.10 -10.72 2.71
N TYR A 46 11.17 -9.48 2.20
CA TYR A 46 12.38 -8.65 2.22
C TYR A 46 12.83 -8.25 3.63
N LEU A 47 11.92 -8.28 4.61
CA LEU A 47 12.24 -7.93 5.98
C LEU A 47 12.89 -9.12 6.73
N PRO A 48 13.82 -8.86 7.66
CA PRO A 48 14.33 -9.87 8.58
C PRO A 48 13.20 -10.53 9.39
N ASP A 49 13.37 -11.79 9.80
CA ASP A 49 12.29 -12.62 10.37
C ASP A 49 11.50 -11.94 11.50
N LYS A 50 12.18 -11.29 12.45
CA LYS A 50 11.52 -10.54 13.52
C LYS A 50 10.67 -9.39 12.97
N MET A 51 11.18 -8.63 12.00
CA MET A 51 10.46 -7.51 11.39
C MET A 51 9.32 -7.97 10.49
N ARG A 52 9.41 -9.16 9.89
CA ARG A 52 8.33 -9.76 9.10
C ARG A 52 7.08 -9.97 9.97
N GLU A 53 7.25 -10.44 11.19
CA GLU A 53 6.14 -10.61 12.14
C GLU A 53 5.46 -9.27 12.46
N TYR A 54 6.23 -8.25 12.83
CA TYR A 54 5.66 -6.92 13.14
C TYR A 54 5.10 -6.22 11.91
N GLY A 55 5.67 -6.45 10.72
CA GLY A 55 5.14 -5.98 9.45
C GLY A 55 3.74 -6.54 9.19
N LYS A 56 3.52 -7.85 9.43
CA LYS A 56 2.18 -8.46 9.36
C LYS A 56 1.24 -7.85 10.38
N LYS A 57 1.65 -7.77 11.65
CA LYS A 57 0.82 -7.18 12.71
C LYS A 57 0.39 -5.75 12.39
N VAL A 58 1.29 -4.92 11.86
CA VAL A 58 0.95 -3.55 11.44
C VAL A 58 -0.10 -3.54 10.33
N ILE A 59 -0.02 -4.43 9.35
CA ILE A 59 -1.04 -4.55 8.30
C ILE A 59 -2.38 -4.93 8.92
N ASP A 60 -2.40 -5.93 9.79
CA ASP A 60 -3.62 -6.40 10.47
C ASP A 60 -4.27 -5.28 11.29
N GLU A 61 -3.47 -4.49 12.02
CA GLU A 61 -3.94 -3.34 12.78
C GLU A 61 -4.57 -2.27 11.89
N ILE A 62 -3.96 -1.96 10.74
CA ILE A 62 -4.55 -1.02 9.77
C ILE A 62 -5.86 -1.56 9.19
N LEU A 63 -5.91 -2.83 8.80
CA LEU A 63 -7.12 -3.46 8.27
C LEU A 63 -8.23 -3.56 9.31
N SER A 64 -7.89 -3.69 10.60
CA SER A 64 -8.87 -3.71 11.69
C SER A 64 -9.61 -2.40 11.90
N VAL A 65 -9.10 -1.27 11.36
CA VAL A 65 -9.74 0.04 11.48
C VAL A 65 -11.12 0.05 10.82
N ALA A 66 -11.28 -0.63 9.69
CA ALA A 66 -12.56 -0.74 8.98
C ALA A 66 -12.60 -1.93 8.01
N ASN A 67 -13.77 -2.55 7.88
CA ASN A 67 -13.97 -3.76 7.06
C ASN A 67 -13.97 -3.51 5.55
N ASP A 68 -14.09 -2.26 5.10
CA ASP A 68 -14.16 -1.89 3.68
C ASP A 68 -12.82 -1.39 3.12
N ILE A 69 -11.73 -1.56 3.88
CA ILE A 69 -10.38 -1.23 3.43
C ILE A 69 -9.92 -2.25 2.38
N GLN A 70 -9.53 -1.73 1.22
CA GLN A 70 -8.91 -2.50 0.13
C GLN A 70 -7.41 -2.22 0.09
N THR A 71 -6.62 -3.19 -0.34
CA THR A 71 -5.17 -3.03 -0.51
C THR A 71 -4.78 -3.00 -1.98
N LYS A 72 -3.76 -2.19 -2.31
CA LYS A 72 -3.10 -2.16 -3.61
C LYS A 72 -1.60 -2.13 -3.39
N ILE A 73 -0.85 -2.90 -4.17
CA ILE A 73 0.62 -2.89 -4.11
C ILE A 73 1.15 -2.12 -5.31
N GLU A 74 2.07 -1.19 -5.06
CA GLU A 74 2.80 -0.44 -6.08
C GLU A 74 4.30 -0.74 -5.92
N THR A 75 4.93 -1.25 -6.97
CA THR A 75 6.36 -1.59 -6.97
C THR A 75 7.16 -0.43 -7.55
N HIS A 76 8.14 0.07 -6.78
CA HIS A 76 9.13 1.02 -7.27
C HIS A 76 10.52 0.36 -7.32
N ILE A 77 11.48 1.05 -7.95
CA ILE A 77 12.83 0.53 -8.19
C ILE A 77 13.57 0.21 -6.88
N SER A 78 13.32 0.99 -5.83
CA SER A 78 14.08 0.93 -4.57
C SER A 78 13.21 0.63 -3.34
N TYR A 79 11.90 0.54 -3.51
CA TYR A 79 10.96 0.20 -2.45
C TYR A 79 9.65 -0.28 -3.05
N ASN A 80 8.91 -1.06 -2.27
CA ASN A 80 7.55 -1.44 -2.61
C ASN A 80 6.59 -0.77 -1.66
N THR A 81 5.41 -0.39 -2.14
CA THR A 81 4.42 0.29 -1.34
C THR A 81 3.14 -0.52 -1.28
N LEU A 82 2.67 -0.81 -0.07
CA LEU A 82 1.31 -1.30 0.19
C LEU A 82 0.41 -0.11 0.52
N ILE A 83 -0.61 0.14 -0.29
CA ILE A 83 -1.54 1.25 -0.13
C ILE A 83 -2.90 0.74 0.32
N PHE A 84 -3.43 1.34 1.38
CA PHE A 84 -4.75 1.06 1.93
C PHE A 84 -5.74 2.09 1.40
N HIS A 85 -6.79 1.62 0.74
CA HIS A 85 -7.81 2.41 0.09
C HIS A 85 -9.16 2.19 0.72
N VAL A 86 -9.97 3.25 0.73
CA VAL A 86 -11.40 3.16 1.01
C VAL A 86 -12.13 3.88 -0.11
N ARG A 87 -13.02 3.15 -0.80
CA ARG A 87 -13.78 3.67 -1.95
C ARG A 87 -12.87 4.33 -3.01
N GLY A 88 -11.73 3.70 -3.30
CA GLY A 88 -10.73 4.20 -4.27
C GLY A 88 -9.86 5.37 -3.78
N LEU A 89 -10.06 5.87 -2.56
CA LEU A 89 -9.22 6.92 -1.98
C LEU A 89 -8.17 6.31 -1.05
N PRO A 90 -6.87 6.59 -1.26
CA PRO A 90 -5.85 6.09 -0.35
C PRO A 90 -5.99 6.79 1.00
N ILE A 91 -5.91 6.03 2.10
CA ILE A 91 -6.03 6.53 3.49
C ILE A 91 -4.77 6.27 4.31
N ALA A 92 -3.98 5.26 3.94
CA ALA A 92 -2.69 4.94 4.53
C ALA A 92 -1.81 4.23 3.50
N LYS A 93 -0.51 4.18 3.75
CA LYS A 93 0.42 3.34 3.00
C LYS A 93 1.59 2.88 3.84
N ILE A 94 2.20 1.77 3.47
CA ILE A 94 3.46 1.28 4.02
C ILE A 94 4.47 1.21 2.87
N ASP A 95 5.57 1.93 3.00
CA ASP A 95 6.72 1.80 2.10
C ASP A 95 7.71 0.80 2.71
N TYR A 96 7.98 -0.30 2.02
CA TYR A 96 8.94 -1.35 2.37
C TYR A 96 10.26 -1.11 1.64
N GLY A 97 11.34 -0.93 2.39
CA GLY A 97 12.71 -1.01 1.91
C GLY A 97 13.40 -2.28 2.42
N GLU A 98 14.64 -2.50 2.01
CA GLU A 98 15.42 -3.71 2.34
C GLU A 98 15.54 -3.95 3.86
N GLU A 99 15.64 -2.88 4.65
CA GLU A 99 15.91 -2.96 6.10
C GLU A 99 14.94 -2.12 6.94
N SER A 100 13.82 -1.71 6.34
CA SER A 100 12.83 -0.93 7.07
C SER A 100 11.47 -0.96 6.41
N PHE A 101 10.45 -0.65 7.19
CA PHE A 101 9.17 -0.23 6.65
C PHE A 101 8.73 1.08 7.29
N ARG A 102 8.03 1.92 6.52
CA ARG A 102 7.58 3.24 6.92
C ARG A 102 6.09 3.38 6.65
N ILE A 103 5.34 3.78 7.67
CA ILE A 103 3.90 3.93 7.63
C ILE A 103 3.56 5.41 7.42
N TYR A 104 2.59 5.67 6.56
CA TYR A 104 2.05 6.98 6.29
C TYR A 104 0.53 6.94 6.38
N TYR A 105 -0.07 8.06 6.75
CA TYR A 105 -1.53 8.23 6.80
C TYR A 105 -1.94 9.48 6.02
N ARG A 106 -3.18 9.51 5.54
CA ARG A 106 -3.69 10.68 4.83
C ARG A 106 -4.06 11.79 5.80
N GLY A 107 -3.29 12.87 5.76
CA GLY A 107 -3.48 14.05 6.58
C GLY A 107 -4.73 14.85 6.19
N GLN A 108 -5.01 15.88 6.99
CA GLN A 108 -6.17 16.75 6.79
C GLN A 108 -6.17 17.53 5.46
N ASN A 109 -4.98 17.86 4.97
CA ASN A 109 -4.78 18.55 3.70
C ASN A 109 -4.86 17.62 2.48
N GLY A 110 -5.02 16.31 2.70
CA GLY A 110 -5.12 15.31 1.63
C GLY A 110 -3.80 14.65 1.27
N ASP A 111 -2.67 15.15 1.78
CA ASP A 111 -1.34 14.59 1.56
C ASP A 111 -1.06 13.40 2.48
N MET A 112 -0.17 12.50 2.04
CA MET A 112 0.35 11.44 2.89
C MET A 112 1.39 11.98 3.86
N LYS A 113 1.15 11.80 5.16
CA LYS A 113 2.02 12.23 6.25
C LYS A 113 2.68 11.03 6.90
N TYR A 114 3.97 11.16 7.20
CA TYR A 114 4.73 10.13 7.90
C TYR A 114 4.15 9.92 9.30
N LEU A 115 3.89 8.67 9.64
CA LEU A 115 3.41 8.24 10.96
C LEU A 115 4.58 7.75 11.82
N GLY A 116 5.42 6.90 11.23
CA GLY A 116 6.49 6.19 11.90
C GLY A 116 6.96 4.99 11.08
N GLY A 117 7.86 4.19 11.62
CA GLY A 117 8.40 3.02 10.93
C GLY A 117 9.34 2.23 11.82
N ILE A 118 9.65 1.01 11.41
CA ILE A 118 10.62 0.16 12.09
C ILE A 118 11.80 -0.06 11.15
N THR A 119 13.00 0.03 11.70
CA THR A 119 14.28 -0.23 11.01
C THR A 119 15.03 -1.34 11.73
N ILE A 120 15.95 -2.03 11.05
CA ILE A 120 16.71 -3.16 11.64
C ILE A 120 17.50 -2.83 12.91
N HIS A 121 17.83 -1.57 13.14
CA HIS A 121 18.62 -1.13 14.30
C HIS A 121 17.75 -0.78 15.52
N MET A 122 16.43 -0.89 15.39
CA MET A 122 15.48 -0.61 16.46
C MET A 122 15.05 -1.89 17.16
N ASP A 123 14.53 -1.74 18.38
CA ASP A 123 13.76 -2.78 19.05
C ASP A 123 12.35 -2.80 18.41
N PRO A 124 12.03 -3.82 17.59
CA PRO A 124 10.80 -3.83 16.81
C PRO A 124 9.56 -3.99 17.70
N GLU A 125 9.68 -4.59 18.88
CA GLU A 125 8.56 -4.75 19.81
C GLU A 125 8.14 -3.40 20.39
N LYS A 126 9.11 -2.67 20.92
CA LYS A 126 8.89 -1.35 21.51
C LYS A 126 8.38 -0.34 20.48
N GLU A 127 8.90 -0.37 19.26
CA GLU A 127 8.43 0.52 18.20
C GLU A 127 7.04 0.12 17.70
N TYR A 128 6.74 -1.18 17.63
CA TYR A 128 5.39 -1.66 17.33
C TYR A 128 4.35 -1.12 18.32
N GLU A 129 4.59 -1.22 19.63
CA GLU A 129 3.65 -0.73 20.65
C GLU A 129 3.32 0.77 20.52
N LYS A 130 4.30 1.58 20.14
CA LYS A 130 4.10 3.00 19.87
C LYS A 130 3.30 3.22 18.59
N LEU A 131 3.66 2.48 17.53
CA LEU A 131 3.03 2.59 16.23
C LEU A 131 1.56 2.21 16.28
N VAL A 132 1.17 1.15 17.00
CA VAL A 132 -0.23 0.74 17.12
C VAL A 132 -1.11 1.86 17.67
N LYS A 133 -0.66 2.56 18.72
CA LYS A 133 -1.41 3.68 19.31
C LYS A 133 -1.63 4.80 18.29
N GLU A 134 -0.61 5.12 17.49
CA GLU A 134 -0.71 6.14 16.45
C GLU A 134 -1.52 5.67 15.23
N ILE A 135 -1.47 4.39 14.86
CA ILE A 135 -2.27 3.79 13.78
C ILE A 135 -3.75 4.01 14.08
N HIS A 136 -4.22 3.56 15.25
CA HIS A 136 -5.61 3.73 15.65
C HIS A 136 -6.01 5.21 15.69
N HIS A 137 -5.18 6.07 16.27
CA HIS A 137 -5.52 7.49 16.36
C HIS A 137 -5.56 8.21 14.99
N ARG A 138 -4.56 7.98 14.14
CA ARG A 138 -4.34 8.77 12.91
C ARG A 138 -5.03 8.18 11.70
N ILE A 139 -5.00 6.86 11.52
CA ILE A 139 -5.61 6.20 10.37
C ILE A 139 -7.12 6.13 10.55
N GLU A 140 -7.63 5.91 11.76
CA GLU A 140 -9.07 6.04 12.02
C GLU A 140 -9.54 7.49 11.79
N GLY A 141 -8.75 8.48 12.20
CA GLY A 141 -9.03 9.89 11.91
C GLY A 141 -9.08 10.19 10.40
N ALA A 142 -8.16 9.62 9.63
CA ALA A 142 -8.15 9.71 8.17
C ALA A 142 -9.37 9.03 7.56
N TYR A 143 -9.69 7.82 7.99
CA TYR A 143 -10.87 7.06 7.57
C TYR A 143 -12.15 7.86 7.81
N ARG A 144 -12.42 8.30 9.05
CA ARG A 144 -13.62 9.06 9.41
C ARG A 144 -13.80 10.32 8.54
N ARG A 145 -12.71 11.01 8.21
CA ARG A 145 -12.73 12.25 7.42
C ARG A 145 -12.95 11.99 5.93
N TRP A 146 -12.21 11.05 5.36
CA TRP A 146 -12.12 10.88 3.91
C TRP A 146 -13.15 9.88 3.38
N ALA A 147 -13.52 8.86 4.16
CA ALA A 147 -14.56 7.90 3.77
C ALA A 147 -15.97 8.54 3.74
N ARG A 148 -16.30 9.38 4.75
CA ARG A 148 -17.63 10.05 4.86
C ARG A 148 -17.86 11.16 3.83
N LYS A 149 -16.82 11.87 3.40
CA LYS A 149 -16.97 12.98 2.44
C LYS A 149 -17.42 12.54 1.05
N THR A 150 -17.27 11.26 0.71
CA THR A 150 -17.67 10.70 -0.58
C THR A 150 -19.19 10.59 -0.76
N GLU A 151 -19.98 10.64 0.31
CA GLU A 151 -21.46 10.56 0.23
C GLU A 151 -22.13 11.89 -0.14
N VAL A 152 -21.47 13.03 0.09
CA VAL A 152 -22.12 14.36 -0.04
C VAL A 152 -22.00 14.94 -1.46
N LYS A 153 -21.25 14.31 -2.37
CA LYS A 153 -21.06 14.83 -3.74
C LYS A 153 -21.98 14.22 -4.81
N ASN A 154 -22.85 13.28 -4.44
CA ASN A 154 -23.80 12.65 -5.36
C ASN A 154 -25.27 12.90 -4.99
N ALA A 155 -25.57 13.97 -4.24
CA ALA A 155 -26.93 14.40 -3.92
C ALA A 155 -27.21 15.79 -4.52
#